data_AF-A0A4R6GI28-F1
#
_entry.id   AF-A0A4R6GI28-F1
#
_cell.length_a   1.000
_cell.length_b   1.000
_cell.length_c   1.000
_cell.angle_alpha   90.00
_cell.angle_beta   90.00
_cell.angle_gamma   90.00
#
_symmetry.space_group_name_H-M   'P 1'
#
loop_
_entity.id
_entity.type
_entity.pdbx_description
1 polymer ?
#
loop_
_entity_poly.entity_id
_entity_poly.type
_entity_poly.pdbx_seq_one_letter_code
_entity_poly.pdbx_strand_id
1 'polypeptide(L)'
;MDQREQSTGDDANEYSAKHARDFMKEVRTLRNAQVTVQIDLYSLAGQLKVPRARTFANEGIGRRLQLIERAVNNIYRIYPLNKKTFLTKDECIDIAIQMHAFVINLYALFDNIAWVCILESGQQLAPLKIGPFKSESQRFFPKRLKEYLAQETVKTWFDDYGKLYRDSTAHRIAPYLPSRVYTAEDGNRWQELNEESMQTLCATVSCETRHEVDERLEKHESIEREKESLGRNSIMMALSLIGDDASPPIYMHPQLICDWGLAHELITTFTEAMREQYGWSKPKIPPIAVN
;
A
#
# COMPACT_ATOMS: atom_id res chain seq x y z
N MET A 1 -16.17 4.70 19.87
CA MET A 1 -16.98 3.54 20.28
C MET A 1 -15.99 2.42 20.53
N ASP A 2 -15.69 2.20 21.80
CA ASP A 2 -14.72 1.21 22.26
C ASP A 2 -15.25 -0.21 22.01
N GLN A 3 -14.54 -0.96 21.17
CA GLN A 3 -14.59 -2.41 21.13
C GLN A 3 -13.15 -2.92 21.14
N ARG A 4 -12.51 -2.86 22.30
CA ARG A 4 -11.40 -3.75 22.62
C ARG A 4 -11.99 -5.03 23.18
N GLU A 5 -12.52 -5.87 22.29
CA GLU A 5 -12.69 -7.28 22.61
C GLU A 5 -11.30 -7.91 22.67
N GLN A 6 -10.95 -8.41 23.85
CA GLN A 6 -9.75 -9.20 24.11
C GLN A 6 -9.88 -10.52 23.34
N SER A 7 -9.41 -10.52 22.10
CA SER A 7 -9.07 -11.73 21.35
C SER A 7 -7.93 -12.44 22.08
N THR A 8 -8.16 -13.67 22.51
CA THR A 8 -7.14 -14.59 23.00
C THR A 8 -5.96 -14.65 22.01
N GLY A 9 -4.73 -14.59 22.55
CA GLY A 9 -3.52 -14.15 21.86
C GLY A 9 -2.98 -14.96 20.67
N ASP A 10 -3.69 -15.96 20.15
CA ASP A 10 -3.23 -16.77 19.00
C ASP A 10 -3.87 -16.37 17.65
N ASP A 11 -5.07 -15.78 17.65
CA ASP A 11 -5.85 -15.45 16.44
C ASP A 11 -5.52 -14.07 15.82
N ALA A 12 -4.64 -13.27 16.45
CA ALA A 12 -4.46 -11.86 16.08
C ALA A 12 -3.77 -11.62 14.72
N ASN A 13 -3.17 -12.64 14.09
CA ASN A 13 -2.35 -12.48 12.88
C ASN A 13 -2.88 -13.23 11.66
N GLU A 14 -4.14 -13.65 11.66
CA GLU A 14 -4.80 -14.18 10.47
C GLU A 14 -6.15 -13.49 10.20
N TYR A 15 -6.52 -13.42 8.92
CA TYR A 15 -7.86 -12.97 8.56
C TYR A 15 -8.87 -14.10 8.72
N SER A 16 -9.89 -13.86 9.53
CA SER A 16 -11.07 -14.73 9.58
C SER A 16 -11.71 -14.85 8.19
N ALA A 17 -12.46 -15.94 7.94
CA ALA A 17 -13.20 -16.10 6.69
C ALA A 17 -14.22 -14.96 6.46
N LYS A 18 -14.70 -14.33 7.53
CA LYS A 18 -15.57 -13.14 7.45
C LYS A 18 -14.77 -11.93 6.94
N HIS A 19 -13.61 -11.63 7.55
CA HIS A 19 -12.71 -10.56 7.10
C HIS A 19 -12.34 -10.74 5.62
N ALA A 20 -11.99 -11.96 5.22
CA ALA A 20 -11.66 -12.28 3.83
C ALA A 20 -12.80 -11.95 2.86
N ARG A 21 -14.05 -12.29 3.20
CA ARG A 21 -15.23 -11.97 2.38
C ARG A 21 -15.49 -10.47 2.31
N ASP A 22 -15.44 -9.79 3.46
CA ASP A 22 -15.75 -8.37 3.56
C ASP A 22 -14.72 -7.54 2.78
N PHE A 23 -13.43 -7.81 2.94
CA PHE A 23 -12.38 -7.11 2.18
C PHE A 23 -12.46 -7.39 0.68
N MET A 24 -12.74 -8.63 0.26
CA MET A 24 -12.93 -8.93 -1.17
C MET A 24 -14.16 -8.23 -1.76
N LYS A 25 -15.21 -8.00 -0.96
CA LYS A 25 -16.36 -7.20 -1.36
C LYS A 25 -15.97 -5.73 -1.56
N GLU A 26 -15.17 -5.17 -0.66
CA GLU A 26 -14.68 -3.79 -0.79
C GLU A 26 -13.75 -3.62 -2.01
N VAL A 27 -12.82 -4.55 -2.23
CA VAL A 27 -11.96 -4.55 -3.45
C VAL A 27 -12.79 -4.56 -4.72
N ARG A 28 -13.85 -5.38 -4.78
CA ARG A 28 -14.77 -5.39 -5.94
C ARG A 28 -15.54 -4.08 -6.07
N THR A 29 -15.98 -3.52 -4.96
CA THR A 29 -16.72 -2.24 -4.95
C THR A 29 -15.85 -1.12 -5.50
N LEU A 30 -14.61 -0.99 -5.02
CA LEU A 30 -13.64 -0.01 -5.53
C LEU A 30 -13.29 -0.26 -7.00
N ARG A 31 -13.02 -1.51 -7.38
CA ARG A 31 -12.77 -1.86 -8.79
C ARG A 31 -13.91 -1.43 -9.72
N ASN A 32 -15.15 -1.62 -9.28
CA ASN A 32 -16.32 -1.23 -10.07
C ASN A 32 -16.49 0.30 -10.12
N ALA A 33 -16.23 0.99 -9.01
CA ALA A 33 -16.28 2.45 -8.93
C ALA A 33 -15.18 3.13 -9.75
N GLN A 34 -14.02 2.50 -9.89
CA GLN A 34 -12.83 3.02 -10.58
C GLN A 34 -13.14 3.53 -11.98
N VAL A 35 -13.92 2.77 -12.77
CA VAL A 35 -14.28 3.17 -14.14
C VAL A 35 -15.09 4.48 -14.13
N THR A 36 -16.02 4.61 -13.18
CA THR A 36 -16.82 5.83 -13.03
C THR A 36 -15.94 7.02 -12.64
N VAL A 37 -15.02 6.83 -11.69
CA VAL A 37 -14.06 7.87 -11.27
C VAL A 37 -13.16 8.30 -12.45
N GLN A 38 -12.69 7.34 -13.26
CA GLN A 38 -11.87 7.63 -14.44
C GLN A 38 -12.64 8.42 -15.50
N ILE A 39 -13.86 7.99 -15.86
CA ILE A 39 -14.71 8.70 -16.82
C ILE A 39 -14.99 10.13 -16.34
N ASP A 40 -15.29 10.28 -15.05
CA ASP A 40 -15.55 11.59 -14.47
C ASP A 40 -14.34 12.52 -14.55
N LEU A 41 -13.15 12.00 -14.24
CA LEU A 41 -11.88 12.73 -14.38
C LEU A 41 -11.59 13.11 -15.83
N TYR A 42 -11.78 12.20 -16.80
CA TYR A 42 -11.57 12.51 -18.22
C TYR A 42 -12.55 13.58 -18.72
N SER A 43 -13.80 13.53 -18.27
CA SER A 43 -14.79 14.57 -18.58
C SER A 43 -14.41 15.92 -17.99
N LEU A 44 -13.89 15.96 -16.75
CA LEU A 44 -13.35 17.20 -16.18
C LEU A 44 -12.16 17.71 -17.00
N ALA A 45 -11.21 16.83 -17.34
CA ALA A 45 -10.01 17.22 -18.07
C ALA A 45 -10.31 17.86 -19.44
N GLY A 46 -11.39 17.42 -20.11
CA GLY A 46 -11.89 18.03 -21.34
C GLY A 46 -12.43 19.45 -21.16
N GLN A 47 -12.84 19.82 -19.95
CA GLN A 47 -13.38 21.14 -19.61
C GLN A 47 -12.30 22.13 -19.12
N LEU A 48 -11.11 21.65 -18.76
CA LEU A 48 -9.97 22.49 -18.37
C LEU A 48 -9.52 23.40 -19.53
N LYS A 49 -9.31 24.68 -19.24
CA LYS A 49 -8.91 25.70 -20.21
C LYS A 49 -7.41 25.77 -20.39
N VAL A 50 -6.62 25.45 -19.36
CA VAL A 50 -5.17 25.54 -19.41
C VAL A 50 -4.58 24.22 -19.93
N PRO A 51 -3.86 24.20 -21.08
CA PRO A 51 -3.35 22.97 -21.68
C PRO A 51 -2.46 22.17 -20.72
N ARG A 52 -1.61 22.85 -19.95
CA ARG A 52 -0.74 22.20 -18.97
C ARG A 52 -1.53 21.56 -17.82
N ALA A 53 -2.60 22.21 -17.35
CA ALA A 53 -3.49 21.63 -16.35
C ALA A 53 -4.16 20.36 -16.88
N ARG A 54 -4.59 20.36 -18.15
CA ARG A 54 -5.12 19.18 -18.83
C ARG A 54 -4.11 18.03 -18.91
N THR A 55 -2.84 18.30 -19.17
CA THR A 55 -1.77 17.28 -19.12
C THR A 55 -1.67 16.67 -17.72
N PHE A 56 -1.65 17.48 -16.66
CA PHE A 56 -1.61 16.96 -15.29
C PHE A 56 -2.87 16.16 -14.93
N ALA A 57 -4.05 16.57 -15.39
CA ALA A 57 -5.29 15.82 -15.15
C ALA A 57 -5.29 14.46 -15.87
N ASN A 58 -4.96 14.43 -17.17
CA ASN A 58 -5.00 13.19 -17.96
C ASN A 58 -3.81 12.26 -17.66
N GLU A 59 -2.60 12.79 -17.70
CA GLU A 59 -1.37 12.01 -17.62
C GLU A 59 -0.85 11.89 -16.19
N GLY A 60 -1.02 12.95 -15.40
CA GLY A 60 -0.63 12.96 -14.00
C GLY A 60 -1.58 12.10 -13.18
N ILE A 61 -2.84 12.52 -13.08
CA ILE A 61 -3.86 11.88 -12.25
C ILE A 61 -4.39 10.60 -12.93
N GLY A 62 -4.79 10.68 -14.21
CA GLY A 62 -5.43 9.56 -14.92
C GLY A 62 -4.56 8.29 -15.00
N ARG A 63 -3.29 8.41 -15.40
CA ARG A 63 -2.37 7.24 -15.45
C ARG A 63 -2.09 6.68 -14.05
N ARG A 64 -1.98 7.53 -13.02
CA ARG A 64 -1.70 7.09 -11.65
C ARG A 64 -2.84 6.29 -11.04
N LEU A 65 -4.08 6.69 -11.31
CA LEU A 65 -5.24 5.96 -10.84
C LEU A 65 -5.25 4.50 -11.34
N GLN A 66 -4.79 4.27 -12.58
CA GLN A 66 -4.62 2.92 -13.15
C GLN A 66 -3.47 2.14 -12.46
N LEU A 67 -2.35 2.81 -12.17
CA LEU A 67 -1.22 2.17 -11.48
C LEU A 67 -1.57 1.76 -10.05
N ILE A 68 -2.33 2.59 -9.33
CA ILE A 68 -2.81 2.31 -7.97
C ILE A 68 -3.68 1.05 -7.97
N GLU A 69 -4.69 1.00 -8.84
CA GLU A 69 -5.56 -0.17 -9.00
C GLU A 69 -4.75 -1.43 -9.36
N ARG A 70 -3.82 -1.31 -10.32
CA ARG A 70 -3.01 -2.45 -10.77
C ARG A 70 -2.13 -2.99 -9.63
N ALA A 71 -1.54 -2.11 -8.83
CA ALA A 71 -0.72 -2.48 -7.69
C ALA A 71 -1.55 -3.25 -6.64
N VAL A 72 -2.72 -2.73 -6.25
CA VAL A 72 -3.62 -3.41 -5.30
C VAL A 72 -4.03 -4.78 -5.84
N ASN A 73 -4.49 -4.85 -7.09
CA ASN A 73 -4.91 -6.12 -7.70
C ASN A 73 -3.79 -7.15 -7.77
N ASN A 74 -2.55 -6.72 -8.03
CA ASN A 74 -1.40 -7.62 -8.05
C ASN A 74 -1.06 -8.14 -6.65
N ILE A 75 -1.12 -7.29 -5.61
CA ILE A 75 -0.89 -7.74 -4.23
C ILE A 75 -1.93 -8.77 -3.81
N TYR A 76 -3.21 -8.51 -4.07
CA TYR A 76 -4.29 -9.46 -3.75
C TYR A 76 -4.23 -10.75 -4.57
N ARG A 77 -3.60 -10.73 -5.75
CA ARG A 77 -3.36 -11.92 -6.57
C ARG A 77 -2.21 -12.76 -6.03
N ILE A 78 -1.11 -12.14 -5.61
CA ILE A 78 0.09 -12.82 -5.09
C ILE A 78 -0.17 -13.33 -3.67
N TYR A 79 -0.75 -12.48 -2.84
CA TYR A 79 -1.05 -12.76 -1.46
C TYR A 79 -2.53 -12.50 -1.15
N PRO A 80 -3.43 -13.41 -1.58
CA PRO A 80 -4.83 -13.32 -1.20
C PRO A 80 -5.01 -13.56 0.30
N LEU A 81 -6.10 -13.03 0.86
CA LEU A 81 -6.39 -13.06 2.31
C LEU A 81 -6.49 -14.48 2.91
N ASN A 82 -6.72 -15.49 2.07
CA ASN A 82 -6.81 -16.90 2.45
C ASN A 82 -5.57 -17.72 2.09
N LYS A 83 -4.45 -17.10 1.68
CA LYS A 83 -3.22 -17.82 1.36
C LYS A 83 -2.64 -18.46 2.63
N LYS A 84 -2.69 -19.79 2.69
CA LYS A 84 -2.14 -20.59 3.79
C LYS A 84 -0.71 -21.05 3.53
N THR A 85 -0.30 -21.17 2.26
CA THR A 85 1.07 -21.50 1.90
C THR A 85 1.98 -20.30 2.16
N PHE A 86 3.22 -20.54 2.57
CA PHE A 86 4.17 -19.45 2.78
C PHE A 86 4.45 -18.67 1.50
N LEU A 87 4.70 -17.37 1.67
CA LEU A 87 5.20 -16.53 0.60
C LEU A 87 6.65 -16.90 0.31
N THR A 88 6.96 -17.07 -0.97
CA THR A 88 8.36 -17.20 -1.39
C THR A 88 9.07 -15.85 -1.24
N LYS A 89 10.40 -15.87 -1.26
CA LYS A 89 11.21 -14.65 -1.27
C LYS A 89 10.85 -13.75 -2.46
N ASP A 90 10.65 -14.34 -3.63
CA ASP A 90 10.27 -13.59 -4.84
C ASP A 90 8.87 -12.99 -4.72
N GLU A 91 7.91 -13.73 -4.15
CA GLU A 91 6.57 -13.19 -3.87
C GLU A 91 6.63 -12.00 -2.90
N CYS A 92 7.48 -12.06 -1.86
CA CYS A 92 7.68 -10.94 -0.93
C CYS A 92 8.27 -9.71 -1.64
N ILE A 93 9.26 -9.92 -2.52
CA ILE A 93 9.87 -8.84 -3.32
C ILE A 93 8.84 -8.24 -4.27
N ASP A 94 8.06 -9.06 -4.97
CA ASP A 94 7.03 -8.60 -5.89
C ASP A 94 5.96 -7.78 -5.16
N ILE A 95 5.53 -8.21 -3.97
CA ILE A 95 4.62 -7.43 -3.12
C ILE A 95 5.25 -6.09 -2.75
N ALA A 96 6.53 -6.06 -2.34
CA ALA A 96 7.22 -4.82 -2.02
C ALA A 96 7.31 -3.86 -3.23
N ILE A 97 7.54 -4.38 -4.45
CA ILE A 97 7.52 -3.60 -5.69
C ILE A 97 6.14 -2.99 -5.91
N GLN A 98 5.06 -3.78 -5.76
CA GLN A 98 3.70 -3.26 -5.90
C GLN A 98 3.37 -2.22 -4.82
N MET A 99 3.81 -2.45 -3.58
CA MET A 99 3.62 -1.51 -2.47
C MET A 99 4.31 -0.17 -2.73
N HIS A 100 5.56 -0.19 -3.20
CA HIS A 100 6.28 1.03 -3.59
C HIS A 100 5.49 1.75 -4.68
N ALA A 101 5.13 1.06 -5.76
CA ALA A 101 4.36 1.63 -6.85
C ALA A 101 3.03 2.21 -6.35
N PHE A 102 2.34 1.55 -5.44
CA PHE A 102 1.09 2.04 -4.84
C PHE A 102 1.31 3.36 -4.08
N VAL A 103 2.21 3.35 -3.09
CA VAL A 103 2.47 4.48 -2.19
C VAL A 103 2.89 5.70 -2.99
N ILE A 104 3.89 5.59 -3.87
CA ILE A 104 4.41 6.75 -4.59
C ILE A 104 3.37 7.38 -5.53
N ASN A 105 2.53 6.56 -6.17
CA ASN A 105 1.48 7.05 -7.04
C ASN A 105 0.33 7.69 -6.26
N LEU A 106 -0.01 7.16 -5.08
CA LEU A 106 -1.01 7.74 -4.20
C LEU A 106 -0.63 9.16 -3.78
N TYR A 107 0.59 9.40 -3.30
CA TYR A 107 1.02 10.77 -2.94
C TYR A 107 1.08 11.70 -4.14
N ALA A 108 1.59 11.20 -5.27
CA ALA A 108 1.69 12.00 -6.46
C ALA A 108 0.32 12.39 -7.03
N LEU A 109 -0.77 11.66 -6.72
CA LEU A 109 -2.14 12.11 -7.04
C LEU A 109 -2.45 13.45 -6.37
N PHE A 110 -2.18 13.58 -5.07
CA PHE A 110 -2.43 14.82 -4.33
C PHE A 110 -1.64 15.99 -4.90
N ASP A 111 -0.35 15.77 -5.20
CA ASP A 111 0.50 16.80 -5.80
C ASP A 111 -0.01 17.19 -7.21
N ASN A 112 -0.43 16.22 -8.03
CA ASN A 112 -0.95 16.50 -9.37
C ASN A 112 -2.29 17.26 -9.32
N ILE A 113 -3.16 16.99 -8.34
CA ILE A 113 -4.37 17.79 -8.09
C ILE A 113 -4.00 19.23 -7.72
N ALA A 114 -3.01 19.42 -6.84
CA ALA A 114 -2.53 20.76 -6.48
C ALA A 114 -2.03 21.53 -7.72
N TRP A 115 -1.25 20.86 -8.59
CA TRP A 115 -0.81 21.42 -9.87
C TRP A 115 -1.97 21.85 -10.76
N VAL A 116 -2.99 21.00 -10.92
CA VAL A 116 -4.16 21.35 -11.74
C VAL A 116 -4.86 22.58 -11.21
N CYS A 117 -5.12 22.66 -9.89
CA CYS A 117 -5.80 23.80 -9.28
C CYS A 117 -5.04 25.11 -9.49
N ILE A 118 -3.72 25.11 -9.25
CA ILE A 118 -2.89 26.31 -9.39
C ILE A 118 -2.83 26.75 -10.85
N LEU A 119 -2.55 25.82 -11.76
CA LEU A 119 -2.45 26.13 -13.19
C LEU A 119 -3.77 26.65 -13.75
N GLU A 120 -4.89 26.00 -13.43
CA GLU A 120 -6.22 26.39 -13.93
C GLU A 120 -6.71 27.72 -13.31
N SER A 121 -6.21 28.11 -12.13
CA SER A 121 -6.42 29.44 -11.56
C SER A 121 -5.64 30.56 -12.29
N GLY A 122 -4.76 30.21 -13.23
CA GLY A 122 -3.89 31.14 -13.95
C GLY A 122 -2.68 31.60 -13.15
N GLN A 123 -2.39 30.96 -12.03
CA GLN A 123 -1.33 31.35 -11.10
C GLN A 123 -0.08 30.50 -11.30
N GLN A 124 1.05 31.04 -10.86
CA GLN A 124 2.33 30.33 -10.89
C GLN A 124 2.97 30.38 -9.51
N LEU A 125 3.34 29.21 -9.01
CA LEU A 125 4.11 29.05 -7.80
C LEU A 125 5.41 28.32 -8.13
N ALA A 126 6.46 28.61 -7.36
CA ALA A 126 7.66 27.79 -7.40
C ALA A 126 7.28 26.33 -7.08
N PRO A 127 7.84 25.31 -7.78
CA PRO A 127 7.47 23.91 -7.59
C PRO A 127 7.50 23.44 -6.12
N LEU A 128 8.47 23.91 -5.34
CA LEU A 128 8.60 23.59 -3.92
C LEU A 128 7.49 24.17 -3.04
N LYS A 129 6.71 25.14 -3.53
CA LYS A 129 5.54 25.69 -2.85
C LYS A 129 4.24 25.01 -3.26
N ILE A 130 4.30 24.07 -4.20
CA ILE A 130 3.15 23.30 -4.68
C ILE A 130 2.99 22.07 -3.82
N GLY A 131 1.77 21.85 -3.33
CA GLY A 131 1.40 20.67 -2.57
C GLY A 131 0.00 20.78 -1.97
N PRO A 132 -0.67 19.64 -1.71
CA PRO A 132 -2.05 19.59 -1.21
C PRO A 132 -2.27 20.30 0.13
N PHE A 133 -1.28 20.24 1.02
CA PHE A 133 -1.36 20.76 2.40
C PHE A 133 -0.54 22.05 2.60
N LYS A 134 -0.03 22.67 1.53
CA LYS A 134 0.73 23.92 1.61
C LYS A 134 -0.20 25.12 1.56
N SER A 135 -0.04 26.04 2.51
CA SER A 135 -0.89 27.23 2.62
C SER A 135 -0.89 28.09 1.35
N GLU A 136 0.26 28.16 0.67
CA GLU A 136 0.45 28.92 -0.56
C GLU A 136 -0.32 28.30 -1.73
N SER A 137 -0.38 26.98 -1.81
CA SER A 137 -1.14 26.25 -2.82
C SER A 137 -2.64 26.34 -2.56
N GLN A 138 -3.06 26.10 -1.32
CA GLN A 138 -4.47 26.01 -0.96
C GLN A 138 -5.24 27.31 -1.23
N ARG A 139 -4.59 28.48 -1.24
CA ARG A 139 -5.21 29.76 -1.63
C ARG A 139 -5.91 29.69 -2.99
N PHE A 140 -5.44 28.83 -3.89
CA PHE A 140 -5.94 28.67 -5.25
C PHE A 140 -6.87 27.47 -5.43
N PHE A 141 -7.13 26.71 -4.36
CA PHE A 141 -8.00 25.54 -4.45
C PHE A 141 -9.47 25.95 -4.35
N PRO A 142 -10.38 25.26 -5.08
CA PRO A 142 -11.81 25.36 -4.86
C PRO A 142 -12.20 25.16 -3.38
N LYS A 143 -13.26 25.83 -2.95
CA LYS A 143 -13.71 25.82 -1.54
C LYS A 143 -13.93 24.39 -1.01
N ARG A 144 -14.71 23.58 -1.74
CA ARG A 144 -15.04 22.21 -1.36
C ARG A 144 -13.82 21.30 -1.20
N LEU A 145 -12.81 21.45 -2.07
CA LEU A 145 -11.57 20.68 -1.97
C LEU A 145 -10.76 21.10 -0.73
N LYS A 146 -10.69 22.39 -0.41
CA LYS A 146 -10.05 22.87 0.83
C LYS A 146 -10.72 22.30 2.07
N GLU A 147 -12.05 22.31 2.09
CA GLU A 147 -12.82 21.80 3.22
C GLU A 147 -12.58 20.31 3.43
N TYR A 148 -12.52 19.54 2.34
CA TYR A 148 -12.15 18.12 2.39
C TYR A 148 -10.74 17.89 2.94
N LEU A 149 -9.73 18.59 2.40
CA LEU A 149 -8.34 18.48 2.90
C LEU A 149 -8.18 19.02 4.34
N ALA A 150 -9.14 19.80 4.83
CA ALA A 150 -9.15 20.32 6.19
C ALA A 150 -9.77 19.34 7.20
N GLN A 151 -10.47 18.30 6.74
CA GLN A 151 -11.07 17.29 7.61
C GLN A 151 -10.00 16.60 8.45
N GLU A 152 -10.31 16.36 9.72
CA GLU A 152 -9.38 15.76 10.68
C GLU A 152 -8.90 14.39 10.19
N THR A 153 -9.80 13.55 9.69
CA THR A 153 -9.47 12.22 9.15
C THR A 153 -8.40 12.26 8.05
N VAL A 154 -8.50 13.21 7.12
CA VAL A 154 -7.55 13.36 6.00
C VAL A 154 -6.22 13.92 6.49
N LYS A 155 -6.23 14.86 7.45
CA LYS A 155 -5.02 15.41 8.06
C LYS A 155 -4.28 14.37 8.89
N THR A 156 -4.97 13.68 9.79
CA THR A 156 -4.39 12.60 10.60
C THR A 156 -3.81 11.52 9.70
N TRP A 157 -4.53 11.11 8.64
CA TRP A 157 -3.99 10.16 7.67
C TRP A 157 -2.70 10.69 7.03
N PHE A 158 -2.67 11.95 6.60
CA PHE A 158 -1.49 12.52 5.94
C PHE A 158 -0.30 12.69 6.89
N ASP A 159 -0.52 13.22 8.08
CA ASP A 159 0.54 13.56 9.04
C ASP A 159 1.11 12.30 9.72
N ASP A 160 0.25 11.37 10.15
CA ASP A 160 0.67 10.23 10.99
C ASP A 160 1.13 9.03 10.15
N TYR A 161 0.44 8.77 9.03
CA TYR A 161 0.75 7.64 8.16
C TYR A 161 1.43 8.14 6.88
N GLY A 162 0.83 9.13 6.24
CA GLY A 162 1.05 9.27 4.83
C GLY A 162 2.42 9.83 4.47
N LYS A 163 2.78 10.92 5.13
CA LYS A 163 4.10 11.54 5.01
C LYS A 163 5.22 10.57 5.40
N LEU A 164 5.03 9.81 6.48
CA LEU A 164 6.00 8.81 6.93
C LEU A 164 6.28 7.76 5.85
N TYR A 165 5.23 7.13 5.32
CA TYR A 165 5.37 6.08 4.31
C TYR A 165 5.85 6.62 2.96
N ARG A 166 5.40 7.81 2.54
CA ARG A 166 5.90 8.51 1.35
C ARG A 166 7.40 8.78 1.44
N ASP A 167 7.79 9.53 2.46
CA ASP A 167 9.16 10.04 2.58
C ASP A 167 10.12 8.86 2.82
N SER A 168 9.68 7.83 3.53
CA SER A 168 10.47 6.62 3.71
C SER A 168 10.62 5.83 2.41
N THR A 169 9.54 5.68 1.63
CA THR A 169 9.59 5.03 0.31
C THR A 169 10.52 5.76 -0.66
N ALA A 170 10.49 7.09 -0.65
CA ALA A 170 11.27 7.90 -1.59
C ALA A 170 12.73 8.10 -1.15
N HIS A 171 13.02 8.13 0.16
CA HIS A 171 14.28 8.66 0.68
C HIS A 171 14.90 7.84 1.82
N ARG A 172 14.22 6.84 2.37
CA ARG A 172 14.73 6.04 3.51
C ARG A 172 14.51 4.53 3.27
N ILE A 173 13.80 3.86 4.17
CA ILE A 173 13.54 2.43 4.13
C ILE A 173 12.17 2.21 3.49
N ALA A 174 12.15 1.48 2.38
CA ALA A 174 10.90 1.18 1.69
C ALA A 174 10.02 0.22 2.53
N PRO A 175 8.69 0.32 2.42
CA PRO A 175 7.79 -0.63 3.04
C PRO A 175 8.09 -2.04 2.56
N TYR A 176 8.17 -2.98 3.50
CA TYR A 176 8.33 -4.39 3.20
C TYR A 176 7.31 -5.23 3.96
N LEU A 177 7.05 -6.41 3.39
CA LEU A 177 6.29 -7.45 4.04
C LEU A 177 7.30 -8.41 4.70
N PRO A 178 7.35 -8.51 6.04
CA PRO A 178 8.14 -9.55 6.70
C PRO A 178 7.69 -10.91 6.16
N SER A 179 8.65 -11.73 5.74
CA SER A 179 8.35 -13.04 5.14
C SER A 179 7.64 -13.96 6.12
N ARG A 180 7.99 -13.86 7.41
CA ARG A 180 7.45 -14.69 8.48
C ARG A 180 7.25 -13.90 9.76
N VAL A 181 6.23 -14.29 10.50
CA VAL A 181 6.00 -13.91 11.89
C VAL A 181 6.04 -15.20 12.70
N TYR A 182 6.83 -15.19 13.76
CA TYR A 182 7.03 -16.32 14.65
C TYR A 182 6.28 -16.06 15.96
N THR A 183 5.66 -17.09 16.52
CA THR A 183 5.34 -17.08 17.94
C THR A 183 6.63 -17.15 18.77
N ALA A 184 6.53 -16.95 20.09
CA ALA A 184 7.68 -17.14 20.97
C ALA A 184 8.23 -18.58 20.88
N GLU A 185 7.33 -19.56 20.77
CA GLU A 185 7.68 -20.97 20.60
C GLU A 185 8.37 -21.22 19.26
N ASP A 186 7.78 -20.73 18.15
CA ASP A 186 8.42 -20.83 16.83
C ASP A 186 9.79 -20.17 16.82
N GLY A 187 9.93 -19.01 17.47
CA GLY A 187 11.18 -18.26 17.54
C GLY A 187 12.27 -19.04 18.28
N ASN A 188 11.92 -19.64 19.43
CA ASN A 188 12.83 -20.50 20.19
C ASN A 188 13.23 -21.72 19.35
N ARG A 189 12.27 -22.40 18.73
CA ARG A 189 12.53 -23.57 17.89
C ARG A 189 13.39 -23.23 16.69
N TRP A 190 13.14 -22.08 16.06
CA TRP A 190 13.95 -21.60 14.93
C TRP A 190 15.39 -21.35 15.38
N GLN A 191 15.60 -20.77 16.56
CA GLN A 191 16.93 -20.53 17.10
C GLN A 191 17.67 -21.84 17.38
N GLU A 192 17.02 -22.83 18.00
CA GLU A 192 17.59 -24.18 18.21
C GLU A 192 18.03 -24.81 16.89
N LEU A 193 17.15 -24.81 15.88
CA LEU A 193 17.42 -25.35 14.56
C LEU A 193 18.56 -24.58 13.86
N ASN A 194 18.64 -23.26 14.05
CA ASN A 194 19.71 -22.47 13.47
C ASN A 194 21.07 -22.80 14.11
N GLU A 195 21.12 -23.02 15.43
CA GLU A 195 22.31 -23.48 16.13
C GLU A 195 22.71 -24.89 15.68
N GLU A 196 21.76 -25.82 15.53
CA GLU A 196 22.00 -27.17 15.01
C GLU A 196 22.49 -27.16 13.56
N SER A 197 21.91 -26.30 12.71
CA SER A 197 22.32 -26.12 11.31
C SER A 197 23.77 -25.63 11.21
N MET A 198 24.13 -24.63 12.03
CA MET A 198 25.50 -24.11 12.10
C MET A 198 26.48 -25.16 12.61
N GLN A 199 26.13 -25.94 13.64
CA GLN A 199 26.98 -27.04 14.12
C GLN A 199 27.17 -28.12 13.05
N THR A 200 26.11 -28.44 12.31
CA THR A 200 26.14 -29.42 11.21
C THR A 200 27.12 -28.96 10.12
N LEU A 201 27.12 -27.69 9.73
CA LEU A 201 28.02 -27.17 8.69
C LEU A 201 29.45 -26.88 9.17
N CYS A 202 29.62 -26.45 10.42
CA CYS A 202 30.92 -26.04 10.97
C CYS A 202 31.67 -27.16 11.67
N ALA A 203 31.13 -28.38 11.75
CA ALA A 203 31.85 -29.54 12.24
C ALA A 203 33.13 -29.75 11.42
N THR A 204 34.28 -29.41 11.99
CA THR A 204 35.59 -29.61 11.37
C THR A 204 35.85 -31.11 11.26
N VAL A 205 35.94 -31.66 10.05
CA VAL A 205 36.33 -33.05 9.88
C VAL A 205 37.51 -33.15 8.91
N SER A 206 38.67 -33.41 9.48
CA SER A 206 39.74 -34.07 8.75
C SER A 206 39.27 -35.49 8.45
N CYS A 207 39.30 -35.89 7.17
CA CYS A 207 38.88 -37.17 6.60
C CYS A 207 37.38 -37.53 6.71
N GLU A 208 36.59 -37.03 5.76
CA GLU A 208 35.20 -37.49 5.52
C GLU A 208 35.16 -38.43 4.32
N THR A 209 34.43 -39.53 4.47
CA THR A 209 33.97 -40.34 3.34
C THR A 209 32.82 -39.64 2.62
N ARG A 210 32.61 -39.95 1.33
CA ARG A 210 31.48 -39.40 0.56
C ARG A 210 30.13 -39.63 1.24
N HIS A 211 29.97 -40.78 1.90
CA HIS A 211 28.73 -41.13 2.60
C HIS A 211 28.42 -40.20 3.78
N GLU A 212 29.44 -39.85 4.58
CA GLU A 212 29.29 -38.91 5.72
C GLU A 212 28.97 -37.49 5.24
N VAL A 213 29.52 -37.08 4.10
CA VAL A 213 29.16 -35.81 3.45
C VAL A 213 27.70 -35.81 3.04
N ASP A 214 27.24 -36.87 2.37
CA ASP A 214 25.86 -36.99 1.89
C ASP A 214 24.86 -36.98 3.06
N GLU A 215 25.10 -37.76 4.13
CA GLU A 215 24.24 -37.80 5.33
C GLU A 215 24.14 -36.42 6.02
N ARG A 216 25.26 -35.70 6.09
CA ARG A 216 25.29 -34.36 6.67
C ARG A 216 24.51 -33.34 5.85
N LEU A 217 24.59 -33.43 4.51
CA LEU A 217 23.79 -32.59 3.62
C LEU A 217 22.30 -32.89 3.77
N GLU A 218 21.90 -34.17 3.83
CA GLU A 218 20.51 -34.56 4.06
C GLU A 218 19.99 -34.04 5.41
N LYS A 219 20.81 -34.12 6.47
CA LYS A 219 20.47 -33.55 7.78
C LYS A 219 20.29 -32.04 7.69
N HIS A 220 21.23 -31.33 7.08
CA HIS A 220 21.14 -29.88 6.90
C HIS A 220 19.87 -29.49 6.12
N GLU A 221 19.57 -30.18 5.01
CA GLU A 221 18.35 -29.97 4.24
C GLU A 221 17.07 -30.26 5.04
N SER A 222 17.08 -31.24 5.95
CA SER A 222 15.94 -31.50 6.84
C SER A 222 15.71 -30.39 7.85
N ILE A 223 16.79 -29.84 8.42
CA ILE A 223 16.75 -28.71 9.36
C ILE A 223 16.24 -27.45 8.67
N GLU A 224 16.74 -27.13 7.47
CA GLU A 224 16.26 -25.98 6.72
C GLU A 224 14.79 -26.14 6.32
N ARG A 225 14.34 -27.34 5.95
CA ARG A 225 12.90 -27.62 5.73
C ARG A 225 12.05 -27.40 6.98
N GLU A 226 12.54 -27.79 8.16
CA GLU A 226 11.82 -27.54 9.40
C GLU A 226 11.78 -26.04 9.72
N LYS A 227 12.90 -25.32 9.60
CA LYS A 227 12.93 -23.84 9.75
C LYS A 227 11.95 -23.17 8.78
N GLU A 228 11.89 -23.66 7.55
CA GLU A 228 10.93 -23.22 6.54
C GLU A 228 9.49 -23.65 6.81
N SER A 229 9.23 -24.53 7.77
CA SER A 229 7.88 -24.90 8.20
C SER A 229 7.35 -24.02 9.34
N LEU A 230 8.24 -23.32 10.06
CA LEU A 230 7.89 -22.54 11.26
C LEU A 230 7.26 -21.18 10.94
N GLY A 231 6.40 -20.74 11.86
CA GLY A 231 5.75 -19.44 11.80
C GLY A 231 4.63 -19.34 10.77
N ARG A 232 4.27 -18.10 10.42
CA ARG A 232 3.18 -17.78 9.49
C ARG A 232 3.50 -16.57 8.62
N ASN A 233 2.80 -16.44 7.49
CA ASN A 233 2.90 -15.24 6.68
C ASN A 233 2.51 -14.00 7.50
N SER A 234 3.28 -12.92 7.40
CA SER A 234 2.89 -11.65 7.99
C SER A 234 1.69 -11.07 7.26
N ILE A 235 0.66 -10.63 7.99
CA ILE A 235 -0.41 -9.78 7.45
C ILE A 235 -0.12 -8.29 7.64
N MET A 236 1.01 -7.97 8.27
CA MET A 236 1.42 -6.60 8.56
C MET A 236 2.64 -6.22 7.73
N MET A 237 2.66 -4.97 7.26
CA MET A 237 3.81 -4.35 6.61
C MET A 237 4.49 -3.39 7.59
N ALA A 238 5.78 -3.16 7.39
CA ALA A 238 6.57 -2.25 8.20
C ALA A 238 7.59 -1.50 7.34
N LEU A 239 8.14 -0.41 7.87
CA LEU A 239 9.34 0.22 7.33
C LEU A 239 10.60 -0.40 7.95
N SER A 240 10.60 -0.51 9.28
CA SER A 240 11.57 -1.29 10.05
C SER A 240 10.88 -1.80 11.31
N LEU A 241 11.26 -2.99 11.76
CA LEU A 241 10.81 -3.56 13.03
C LEU A 241 11.82 -3.37 14.17
N ILE A 242 13.02 -2.86 13.86
CA ILE A 242 14.14 -2.77 14.80
C ILE A 242 14.87 -1.42 14.70
N GLY A 243 15.58 -1.07 15.77
CA GLY A 243 16.45 0.10 15.84
C GLY A 243 15.71 1.44 15.88
N ASP A 244 16.44 2.52 15.62
CA ASP A 244 15.95 3.91 15.71
C ASP A 244 14.87 4.24 14.66
N ASP A 245 14.75 3.39 13.62
CA ASP A 245 13.78 3.52 12.54
C ASP A 245 12.56 2.59 12.71
N ALA A 246 12.46 1.90 13.85
CA ALA A 246 11.33 1.05 14.16
C ALA A 246 10.03 1.87 14.10
N SER A 247 9.09 1.41 13.30
CA SER A 247 7.76 2.02 13.15
C SER A 247 6.69 0.99 13.47
N PRO A 248 5.55 1.41 14.06
CA PRO A 248 4.44 0.50 14.27
C PRO A 248 4.04 -0.16 12.94
N PRO A 249 4.04 -1.50 12.86
CA PRO A 249 3.61 -2.18 11.66
C PRO A 249 2.11 -1.95 11.45
N ILE A 250 1.67 -1.99 10.20
CA ILE A 250 0.26 -1.77 9.84
C ILE A 250 -0.29 -2.97 9.07
N TYR A 251 -1.59 -3.23 9.20
CA TYR A 251 -2.25 -4.29 8.45
C TYR A 251 -2.29 -3.95 6.96
N MET A 252 -1.59 -4.76 6.14
CA MET A 252 -1.33 -4.43 4.75
C MET A 252 -2.62 -4.37 3.90
N HIS A 253 -3.40 -5.45 3.91
CA HIS A 253 -4.61 -5.56 3.07
C HIS A 253 -5.69 -4.51 3.36
N PRO A 254 -6.12 -4.28 4.62
CA PRO A 254 -7.10 -3.24 4.90
C PRO A 254 -6.55 -1.84 4.64
N GLN A 255 -5.26 -1.58 4.90
CA GLN A 255 -4.68 -0.27 4.58
C GLN A 255 -4.73 0.01 3.08
N LEU A 256 -4.40 -0.97 2.23
CA LEU A 256 -4.49 -0.83 0.77
C LEU A 256 -5.91 -0.50 0.30
N ILE A 257 -6.94 -1.11 0.90
CA ILE A 257 -8.34 -0.80 0.58
C ILE A 257 -8.67 0.64 0.99
N CYS A 258 -8.33 1.02 2.23
CA CYS A 258 -8.58 2.36 2.75
C CYS A 258 -7.92 3.43 1.87
N ASP A 259 -6.65 3.24 1.52
CA ASP A 259 -5.87 4.18 0.71
C ASP A 259 -6.36 4.25 -0.74
N TRP A 260 -6.81 3.13 -1.31
CA TRP A 260 -7.43 3.13 -2.65
C TRP A 260 -8.79 3.84 -2.63
N GLY A 261 -9.59 3.63 -1.57
CA GLY A 261 -10.82 4.37 -1.33
C GLY A 261 -10.57 5.87 -1.17
N LEU A 262 -9.53 6.26 -0.42
CA LEU A 262 -9.10 7.65 -0.28
C LEU A 262 -8.75 8.28 -1.64
N ALA A 263 -8.08 7.54 -2.52
CA ALA A 263 -7.79 8.02 -3.88
C ALA A 263 -9.08 8.31 -4.67
N HIS A 264 -10.11 7.46 -4.53
CA HIS A 264 -11.41 7.67 -5.18
C HIS A 264 -12.15 8.87 -4.61
N GLU A 265 -12.17 8.98 -3.28
CA GLU A 265 -12.82 10.08 -2.57
C GLU A 265 -12.16 11.42 -2.91
N LEU A 266 -10.83 11.47 -2.93
CA LEU A 266 -10.05 12.64 -3.30
C LEU A 266 -10.36 13.08 -4.74
N ILE A 267 -10.35 12.16 -5.71
CA ILE A 267 -10.60 12.50 -7.12
C ILE A 267 -12.04 12.96 -7.31
N THR A 268 -13.01 12.26 -6.71
CA THR A 268 -14.43 12.64 -6.78
C THR A 268 -14.66 14.02 -6.18
N THR A 269 -14.07 14.28 -5.00
CA THR A 269 -14.16 15.60 -4.36
C THR A 269 -13.50 16.68 -5.22
N PHE A 270 -12.33 16.40 -5.80
CA PHE A 270 -11.64 17.32 -6.68
C PHE A 270 -12.47 17.64 -7.94
N THR A 271 -13.02 16.64 -8.61
CA THR A 271 -13.79 16.87 -9.85
C THR A 271 -15.08 17.61 -9.58
N GLU A 272 -15.77 17.33 -8.47
CA GLU A 272 -16.96 18.06 -8.05
C GLU A 272 -16.63 19.50 -7.66
N ALA A 273 -15.56 19.72 -6.87
CA ALA A 273 -15.15 21.04 -6.45
C ALA A 273 -14.72 21.94 -7.62
N MET A 274 -14.01 21.39 -8.61
CA MET A 274 -13.66 22.12 -9.83
C MET A 274 -14.91 22.51 -10.62
N ARG A 275 -15.89 21.60 -10.76
CA ARG A 275 -17.12 21.91 -11.49
C ARG A 275 -17.95 22.99 -10.82
N GLU A 276 -18.08 22.93 -9.51
CA GLU A 276 -18.75 23.95 -8.71
C GLU A 276 -18.08 25.33 -8.88
N GLN A 277 -16.74 25.37 -8.82
CA GLN A 277 -15.98 26.61 -8.95
C GLN A 277 -16.13 27.28 -10.32
N TYR A 278 -16.18 26.49 -11.40
CA TYR A 278 -16.14 27.00 -12.78
C TYR A 278 -17.48 26.90 -13.53
N GLY A 279 -18.54 26.39 -12.89
CA GLY A 279 -19.86 26.24 -13.50
C GLY A 279 -19.90 25.17 -14.60
N TRP A 280 -19.09 24.12 -14.47
CA TRP A 280 -18.96 23.06 -15.47
C TRP A 280 -19.96 21.94 -15.27
N SER A 281 -20.33 21.28 -16.38
CA SER A 281 -21.33 20.22 -16.35
C SER A 281 -20.75 18.89 -15.84
N LYS A 282 -21.56 18.14 -15.08
CA LYS A 282 -21.24 16.76 -14.70
C LYS A 282 -21.57 15.82 -15.87
N PRO A 283 -20.69 14.87 -16.22
CA PRO A 283 -21.02 13.88 -17.24
C PRO A 283 -22.19 13.00 -16.79
N LYS A 284 -22.99 12.54 -17.76
CA LYS A 284 -23.95 11.47 -17.54
C LYS A 284 -23.20 10.14 -17.66
N ILE A 285 -22.90 9.51 -16.53
CA ILE A 285 -22.24 8.20 -16.48
C ILE A 285 -23.31 7.16 -16.16
N PRO A 286 -23.61 6.19 -17.05
CA PRO A 286 -24.54 5.12 -16.73
C PRO A 286 -23.96 4.22 -15.62
N PRO A 287 -24.78 3.45 -14.89
CA PRO A 287 -24.26 2.44 -13.97
C PRO A 287 -23.40 1.43 -14.73
N ILE A 288 -22.13 1.29 -14.35
CA ILE A 288 -21.19 0.32 -14.94
C ILE A 288 -20.98 -0.79 -13.92
N ALA A 289 -21.45 -1.99 -14.23
CA ALA A 289 -21.06 -3.20 -13.51
C ALA A 289 -19.84 -3.81 -14.22
N VAL A 290 -18.69 -3.83 -13.54
CA VAL A 290 -17.51 -4.55 -14.03
C VAL A 290 -17.58 -5.97 -13.48
N ASN A 291 -17.88 -6.94 -14.34
CA ASN A 291 -17.89 -8.37 -13.99
C ASN A 291 -16.50 -8.83 -13.56
#